data_AF-B7S930-F1
#
_entry.id   AF-B7S930-F1
#
_cell.length_a   1.000
_cell.length_b   1.000
_cell.length_c   1.000
_cell.angle_alpha   90.00
_cell.angle_beta   90.00
_cell.angle_gamma   90.00
#
_symmetry.space_group_name_H-M   'P 1'
#
loop_
_entity.id
_entity.type
_entity.pdbx_description
1 polymer ?
#
loop_
_entity_poly.entity_id
_entity_poly.type
_entity_poly.pdbx_seq_one_letter_code
_entity_poly.pdbx_strand_id
1 'polypeptide(L)'
;MIPAKKFTVFKYTEVLEPGQNPYKIVPTFWIKNEDSNNVMVPYPPEEELAQVFDRIFNCQLPLTGWEEKHVIIEREVDTYQAGMLYIKRQNTVPLDEETLLVWKQIRLDCVEKIGTLQPIAVIRQLWTRLLNLVGI
;
A
#
# COMPACT_ATOMS: atom_id res chain seq x y z
N MET A 1 10.41 -7.02 -22.61
CA MET A 1 9.71 -7.67 -21.49
C MET A 1 8.59 -6.74 -21.04
N ILE A 2 7.34 -7.19 -21.08
CA ILE A 2 6.25 -6.48 -20.42
C ILE A 2 6.49 -6.65 -18.91
N PRO A 3 6.52 -5.58 -18.10
CA PRO A 3 6.67 -5.73 -16.66
C PRO A 3 5.51 -6.59 -16.13
N ALA A 4 5.83 -7.57 -15.29
CA ALA A 4 4.81 -8.38 -14.64
C ALA A 4 3.89 -7.47 -13.83
N LYS A 5 2.58 -7.71 -13.92
CA LYS A 5 1.60 -7.03 -13.07
C LYS A 5 1.94 -7.31 -11.61
N LYS A 6 1.93 -6.26 -10.78
CA LYS A 6 2.39 -6.33 -9.39
C LYS A 6 1.26 -6.52 -8.40
N PHE A 7 0.09 -5.99 -8.74
CA PHE A 7 -1.07 -6.02 -7.88
C PHE A 7 -2.27 -6.61 -8.60
N THR A 8 -3.15 -7.18 -7.81
CA THR A 8 -4.43 -7.70 -8.26
C THR A 8 -5.55 -7.10 -7.43
N VAL A 9 -6.54 -6.60 -8.14
CA VAL A 9 -7.85 -6.23 -7.59
C VAL A 9 -8.70 -7.48 -7.55
N PHE A 10 -9.29 -7.74 -6.39
CA PHE A 10 -10.26 -8.80 -6.21
C PHE A 10 -11.49 -8.27 -5.49
N LYS A 11 -12.55 -9.06 -5.52
CA LYS A 11 -13.79 -8.84 -4.79
C LYS A 11 -14.06 -10.01 -3.85
N TYR A 12 -14.38 -9.76 -2.58
CA TYR A 12 -14.83 -10.81 -1.67
C TYR A 12 -16.12 -11.46 -2.17
N THR A 13 -16.21 -12.78 -2.04
CA THR A 13 -17.44 -13.55 -2.34
C THR A 13 -18.42 -13.57 -1.18
N GLU A 14 -17.93 -13.34 0.04
CA GLU A 14 -18.70 -13.37 1.27
C GLU A 14 -19.57 -12.12 1.44
N VAL A 15 -20.63 -12.23 2.25
CA VAL A 15 -21.48 -11.09 2.61
C VAL A 15 -20.74 -10.25 3.64
N LEU A 16 -20.43 -9.02 3.27
CA LEU A 16 -19.76 -8.05 4.15
C LEU A 16 -20.77 -7.24 4.97
N GLU A 17 -20.27 -6.57 6.00
CA GLU A 17 -21.09 -5.66 6.78
C GLU A 17 -21.58 -4.46 5.93
N PRO A 18 -22.78 -3.92 6.20
CA PRO A 18 -23.29 -2.76 5.49
C PRO A 18 -22.32 -1.58 5.58
N GLY A 19 -21.90 -1.07 4.42
CA GLY A 19 -20.98 0.07 4.32
C GLY A 19 -19.52 -0.29 4.05
N GLN A 20 -19.15 -1.57 4.06
CA GLN A 20 -17.82 -2.01 3.65
C GLN A 20 -17.69 -2.14 2.13
N ASN A 21 -16.53 -1.75 1.59
CA ASN A 21 -16.23 -1.97 0.18
C ASN A 21 -15.76 -3.43 -0.05
N PRO A 22 -16.42 -4.20 -0.92
CA PRO A 22 -16.05 -5.59 -1.18
C PRO A 22 -14.80 -5.77 -2.03
N TYR A 23 -14.30 -4.71 -2.64
CA TYR A 23 -13.11 -4.77 -3.46
C TYR A 23 -11.88 -4.43 -2.61
N LYS A 24 -10.81 -5.20 -2.82
CA LYS A 24 -9.52 -4.98 -2.19
C LYS A 24 -8.40 -5.17 -3.19
N ILE A 25 -7.19 -4.78 -2.80
CA ILE A 25 -6.00 -4.80 -3.65
C ILE A 25 -4.87 -5.48 -2.89
N VAL A 26 -4.25 -6.50 -3.50
CA VAL A 26 -3.10 -7.21 -2.92
C VAL A 26 -2.00 -7.38 -3.94
N PRO A 27 -0.75 -7.65 -3.50
CA PRO A 27 0.28 -8.13 -4.41
C PRO A 27 -0.17 -9.42 -5.11
N THR A 28 0.04 -9.50 -6.43
CA THR A 28 -0.46 -10.62 -7.25
C THR A 28 0.05 -11.97 -6.76
N PHE A 29 1.27 -12.04 -6.24
CA PHE A 29 1.85 -13.28 -5.73
C PHE A 29 1.24 -13.77 -4.39
N TRP A 30 0.35 -13.00 -3.76
CA TRP A 30 -0.40 -13.48 -2.58
C TRP A 30 -1.55 -14.40 -2.98
N ILE A 31 -1.95 -14.37 -4.25
CA ILE A 31 -3.06 -15.18 -4.75
C ILE A 31 -2.63 -16.64 -4.78
N LYS A 32 -3.32 -17.45 -3.99
CA LYS A 32 -3.22 -18.91 -4.05
C LYS A 32 -4.34 -19.41 -4.95
N ASN A 33 -3.95 -20.00 -6.06
CA ASN A 33 -4.87 -20.62 -7.01
C ASN A 33 -4.75 -22.13 -6.85
N GLU A 34 -5.60 -22.71 -6.01
CA GLU A 34 -5.64 -24.16 -5.81
C GLU A 34 -6.46 -24.85 -6.92
N ASP A 35 -7.47 -24.17 -7.46
CA ASP A 35 -8.27 -24.57 -8.63
C ASP A 35 -8.93 -23.34 -9.27
N SER A 36 -9.28 -23.38 -10.56
CA SER A 36 -9.81 -22.24 -11.34
C SER A 36 -11.07 -21.57 -10.79
N ASN A 37 -11.75 -22.20 -9.83
CA ASN A 37 -12.94 -21.67 -9.14
C ASN A 37 -12.72 -21.36 -7.65
N ASN A 38 -11.53 -21.64 -7.09
CA ASN A 38 -11.27 -21.54 -5.67
C ASN A 38 -10.05 -20.68 -5.38
N VAL A 39 -10.20 -19.37 -5.63
CA VAL A 39 -9.13 -18.40 -5.42
C VAL A 39 -9.19 -17.90 -3.98
N MET A 40 -8.09 -18.12 -3.25
CA MET A 40 -7.92 -17.72 -1.87
C MET A 40 -6.86 -16.63 -1.77
N VAL A 41 -7.13 -15.62 -0.95
CA VAL A 41 -6.20 -14.53 -0.69
C VAL A 41 -6.13 -14.26 0.81
N PRO A 42 -4.92 -14.25 1.41
CA PRO A 42 -4.73 -13.76 2.76
C PRO A 42 -4.91 -12.23 2.79
N TYR A 43 -5.68 -11.73 3.75
CA TYR A 43 -5.87 -10.29 3.96
C TYR A 43 -5.81 -9.95 5.45
N PRO A 44 -5.24 -8.79 5.84
CA PRO A 44 -5.23 -8.39 7.22
C PRO A 44 -6.64 -8.13 7.77
N PRO A 45 -6.86 -8.34 9.07
CA PRO A 45 -8.04 -7.82 9.77
C PRO A 45 -8.15 -6.29 9.63
N GLU A 46 -9.38 -5.77 9.71
CA GLU A 46 -9.65 -4.34 9.53
C GLU A 46 -8.92 -3.48 10.57
N GLU A 47 -8.88 -3.94 11.82
CA GLU A 47 -8.20 -3.29 12.95
C GLU A 47 -6.67 -3.23 12.80
N GLU A 48 -6.08 -4.13 12.02
CA GLU A 48 -4.63 -4.20 11.77
C GLU A 48 -4.21 -3.49 10.49
N LEU A 49 -5.15 -3.24 9.56
CA LEU A 49 -4.89 -2.75 8.21
C LEU A 49 -3.97 -1.53 8.19
N ALA A 50 -4.22 -0.55 9.05
CA ALA A 50 -3.41 0.67 9.13
C ALA A 50 -1.94 0.40 9.48
N GLN A 51 -1.67 -0.59 10.32
CA GLN A 51 -0.32 -0.95 10.78
C GLN A 51 0.46 -1.72 9.71
N VAL A 52 -0.26 -2.49 8.89
CA VAL A 52 0.32 -3.42 7.92
C VAL A 52 0.15 -3.00 6.46
N PHE A 53 -0.49 -1.87 6.19
CA PHE A 53 -0.72 -1.37 4.82
C PHE A 53 0.58 -1.22 4.02
N ASP A 54 1.67 -0.81 4.68
CA ASP A 54 3.00 -0.73 4.05
C ASP A 54 3.48 -2.08 3.51
N ARG A 55 3.03 -3.20 4.09
CA ARG A 55 3.34 -4.56 3.62
C ARG A 55 2.67 -4.85 2.28
N ILE A 56 1.39 -4.49 2.16
CA ILE A 56 0.61 -4.59 0.92
C ILE A 56 1.25 -3.69 -0.13
N PHE A 57 1.39 -2.39 0.19
CA PHE A 57 1.88 -1.39 -0.76
C PHE A 57 3.29 -1.69 -1.28
N ASN A 58 4.18 -2.20 -0.42
CA ASN A 58 5.55 -2.54 -0.80
C ASN A 58 5.73 -3.97 -1.33
N CYS A 59 4.64 -4.72 -1.59
CA CYS A 59 4.73 -6.08 -2.13
C CYS A 59 5.56 -7.03 -1.25
N GLN A 60 5.41 -6.96 0.07
CA GLN A 60 6.03 -7.88 1.01
C GLN A 60 5.19 -9.17 1.15
N LEU A 61 5.71 -10.23 1.77
CA LEU A 61 4.94 -11.45 2.04
C LEU A 61 3.80 -11.18 3.06
N PRO A 62 2.66 -11.90 2.98
CA PRO A 62 1.60 -11.79 3.99
C PRO A 62 2.10 -12.29 5.35
N LEU A 63 1.49 -11.83 6.45
CA LEU A 63 1.85 -12.30 7.78
C LEU A 63 1.20 -13.66 8.07
N THR A 64 1.93 -14.51 8.80
CA THR A 64 1.39 -15.77 9.31
C THR A 64 0.23 -15.45 10.27
N GLY A 65 -0.93 -16.04 10.02
CA GLY A 65 -2.14 -15.86 10.85
C GLY A 65 -3.21 -14.98 10.23
N TRP A 66 -2.95 -14.32 9.11
CA TRP A 66 -4.02 -13.68 8.34
C TRP A 66 -4.96 -14.73 7.76
N GLU A 67 -6.26 -14.51 7.93
CA GLU A 67 -7.28 -15.38 7.37
C GLU A 67 -7.25 -15.32 5.86
N GLU A 68 -7.37 -16.49 5.24
CA GLU A 68 -7.55 -16.61 3.80
C GLU A 68 -9.04 -16.50 3.48
N LYS A 69 -9.37 -15.65 2.53
CA LYS A 69 -10.74 -15.37 2.11
C LYS A 69 -10.97 -15.79 0.67
N HIS A 70 -12.18 -16.27 0.38
CA HIS A 70 -12.60 -16.57 -0.99
C HIS A 70 -12.85 -15.27 -1.76
N VAL A 71 -12.30 -15.21 -2.97
CA VAL A 71 -12.34 -14.00 -3.79
C VAL A 71 -12.58 -14.29 -5.25
N ILE A 72 -13.07 -13.27 -5.97
CA ILE A 72 -13.13 -13.23 -7.43
C ILE A 72 -12.05 -12.24 -7.89
N ILE A 73 -11.17 -12.70 -8.78
CA ILE A 73 -10.18 -11.84 -9.41
C ILE A 73 -10.85 -10.96 -10.46
N GLU A 74 -10.73 -9.65 -10.29
CA GLU A 74 -11.35 -8.66 -11.16
C GLU A 74 -10.35 -8.12 -12.18
N ARG A 75 -9.15 -7.77 -11.71
CA ARG A 75 -8.17 -7.10 -12.57
C ARG A 75 -6.75 -7.15 -12.03
N GLU A 76 -5.78 -7.41 -12.90
CA GLU A 76 -4.37 -7.18 -12.61
C GLU A 76 -3.89 -5.80 -13.05
N VAL A 77 -3.04 -5.16 -12.25
CA VAL A 77 -2.56 -3.79 -12.44
C VAL A 77 -1.08 -3.64 -12.05
N ASP A 78 -0.43 -2.63 -12.63
CA ASP A 78 1.00 -2.38 -12.39
C ASP A 78 1.27 -1.64 -11.08
N THR A 79 0.29 -0.87 -10.58
CA THR A 79 0.42 -0.02 -9.39
C THR A 79 -0.81 -0.10 -8.50
N TYR A 80 -0.62 0.11 -7.20
CA TYR A 80 -1.72 0.15 -6.24
C TYR A 80 -2.74 1.24 -6.59
N GLN A 81 -2.26 2.40 -7.04
CA GLN A 81 -3.09 3.53 -7.46
C GLN A 81 -3.98 3.17 -8.66
N ALA A 82 -3.46 2.42 -9.63
CA ALA A 82 -4.25 1.97 -10.78
C ALA A 82 -5.37 1.00 -10.36
N GLY A 83 -5.11 0.15 -9.36
CA GLY A 83 -6.14 -0.70 -8.74
C GLY A 83 -7.20 0.13 -8.04
N MET A 84 -6.80 1.11 -7.23
CA MET A 84 -7.72 2.01 -6.53
C MET A 84 -8.61 2.79 -7.50
N LEU A 85 -8.03 3.29 -8.60
CA LEU A 85 -8.77 3.98 -9.66
C LEU A 85 -9.80 3.06 -10.33
N TYR A 86 -9.46 1.78 -10.53
CA TYR A 86 -10.42 0.81 -11.06
C TYR A 86 -11.59 0.63 -10.08
N ILE A 87 -11.31 0.41 -8.80
CA ILE A 87 -12.35 0.16 -7.80
C ILE A 87 -13.31 1.35 -7.68
N LYS A 88 -12.79 2.58 -7.64
CA LYS A 88 -13.60 3.81 -7.59
C LYS A 88 -14.58 3.96 -8.76
N ARG A 89 -14.29 3.33 -9.91
CA ARG A 89 -15.19 3.32 -11.07
C ARG A 89 -16.28 2.26 -10.96
N GLN A 90 -16.04 1.19 -10.19
CA GLN A 90 -16.98 0.10 -9.99
C GLN A 90 -17.87 0.28 -8.77
N ASN A 91 -17.36 0.93 -7.72
CA ASN A 91 -18.06 1.09 -6.46
C ASN A 91 -17.77 2.48 -5.86
N THR A 92 -18.84 3.14 -5.39
CA THR A 92 -18.79 4.45 -4.76
C THR A 92 -18.53 4.41 -3.25
N VAL A 93 -18.63 3.23 -2.63
CA VAL A 93 -18.28 3.04 -1.22
C VAL A 93 -16.79 3.31 -1.03
N PRO A 94 -16.37 4.16 -0.08
CA PRO A 94 -14.95 4.43 0.17
C PRO A 94 -14.18 3.17 0.55
N LEU A 95 -12.91 3.09 0.17
CA LEU A 95 -11.99 2.07 0.68
C LEU A 95 -11.24 2.61 1.89
N ASP A 96 -11.09 1.78 2.92
CA ASP A 96 -10.31 2.08 4.12
C ASP A 96 -8.86 2.44 3.76
N GLU A 97 -8.34 1.80 2.71
CA GLU A 97 -6.99 1.98 2.20
C GLU A 97 -6.79 3.34 1.50
N GLU A 98 -7.84 4.09 1.16
CA GLU A 98 -7.69 5.41 0.52
C GLU A 98 -6.94 6.39 1.40
N THR A 99 -7.35 6.49 2.67
CA THR A 99 -6.73 7.39 3.64
C THR A 99 -5.28 6.97 3.90
N LEU A 100 -5.02 5.67 3.99
CA LEU A 100 -3.69 5.11 4.19
C LEU A 100 -2.76 5.38 3.01
N LEU A 101 -3.28 5.28 1.78
CA LEU A 101 -2.54 5.61 0.56
C LEU A 101 -2.15 7.09 0.52
N VAL A 102 -3.06 8.00 0.90
CA VAL A 102 -2.76 9.43 0.98
C VAL A 102 -1.65 9.70 2.00
N TRP A 103 -1.77 9.14 3.22
CA TRP A 103 -0.72 9.27 4.24
C TRP A 103 0.63 8.71 3.77
N LYS A 104 0.62 7.58 3.05
CA LYS A 104 1.81 6.99 2.46
C LYS A 104 2.48 7.93 1.46
N GLN A 105 1.71 8.53 0.56
CA GLN A 105 2.22 9.48 -0.43
C GLN A 105 2.82 10.72 0.24
N ILE A 106 2.12 11.33 1.20
CA ILE A 106 2.61 12.48 1.96
C ILE A 106 3.94 12.15 2.66
N ARG A 107 4.04 10.95 3.27
CA ARG A 107 5.26 10.49 3.92
C ARG A 107 6.42 10.35 2.93
N LEU A 108 6.18 9.75 1.77
CA LEU A 108 7.19 9.57 0.73
C LEU A 108 7.68 10.92 0.19
N ASP A 109 6.76 11.84 -0.12
CA ASP A 109 7.09 13.20 -0.58
C ASP A 109 7.92 13.96 0.46
N CYS A 110 7.59 13.80 1.74
CA CYS A 110 8.34 14.41 2.84
C CYS A 110 9.77 13.84 2.91
N VAL A 111 9.92 12.52 2.83
CA VAL A 111 11.24 11.86 2.84
C VAL A 111 12.09 12.28 1.65
N GLU A 112 11.51 12.38 0.46
CA GLU A 112 12.22 12.86 -0.75
C GLU A 112 12.69 14.31 -0.59
N LYS A 113 11.81 15.20 -0.10
CA LYS A 113 12.17 16.59 0.18
C LYS A 113 13.29 16.70 1.23
N ILE A 114 13.26 15.89 2.28
CA ILE A 114 14.34 15.85 3.26
C ILE A 114 15.63 15.32 2.63
N GLY A 115 15.56 14.27 1.82
CA GLY A 115 16.73 13.71 1.13
C GLY A 115 17.42 14.71 0.19
N THR A 116 16.63 15.48 -0.56
CA THR A 116 17.15 16.52 -1.47
C THR A 116 17.76 17.71 -0.74
N LEU A 117 17.25 18.06 0.45
CA LEU A 117 17.79 19.15 1.26
C LEU A 117 19.18 18.87 1.85
N GLN A 118 19.72 17.66 1.73
CA GLN A 118 20.98 17.22 2.35
C GLN A 118 21.11 17.79 3.78
N PRO A 119 20.25 17.39 4.73
CA PRO A 119 20.16 17.99 6.06
C PRO A 119 21.51 17.97 6.79
N ILE A 120 22.35 16.97 6.53
CA ILE A 120 23.72 16.90 7.04
C ILE A 120 24.59 18.03 6.48
N ALA A 121 24.47 18.37 5.19
CA ALA A 121 25.18 19.49 4.59
C ALA A 121 24.72 20.83 5.17
N VAL A 122 23.41 21.03 5.37
CA VAL A 122 22.85 22.23 6.00
C VAL A 122 23.30 22.36 7.46
N ILE A 123 23.23 21.27 8.24
CA ILE A 123 23.70 21.23 9.63
C ILE A 123 25.21 21.48 9.69
N ARG A 124 26.00 20.85 8.81
CA ARG A 124 27.46 21.05 8.74
C ARG A 124 27.80 22.49 8.41
N GLN A 125 27.08 23.11 7.47
CA GLN A 125 27.27 24.50 7.08
C GLN A 125 26.91 25.46 8.24
N LEU A 126 25.81 25.22 8.93
CA LEU A 126 25.43 25.95 10.15
C LEU A 126 26.47 25.76 11.26
N TRP A 127 26.99 24.55 11.44
CA TRP A 127 28.00 24.27 12.46
C TRP A 127 29.32 24.99 12.17
N THR A 128 29.79 24.97 10.92
CA THR A 128 30.99 25.73 10.52
C THR A 128 30.83 27.23 10.72
N ARG A 129 29.62 27.78 10.50
CA ARG A 129 29.36 29.21 10.75
C ARG A 129 29.37 29.54 12.25
N LEU A 130 28.83 28.66 13.09
CA LEU A 130 28.87 28.79 14.53
C LEU A 130 30.29 28.70 15.08
N LEU A 131 31.11 27.75 14.62
CA LEU A 131 32.52 27.65 15.00
C LEU A 131 33.31 28.92 14.63
N ASN A 132 33.11 29.43 13.42
CA ASN A 132 33.74 30.69 12.98
C ASN A 132 33.28 31.92 13.78
N LEU A 133 32.07 31.91 14.34
CA LEU A 133 31.55 32.97 15.21
C LEU A 133 32.10 32.91 16.64
N VAL A 134 32.48 31.72 17.10
CA VAL A 134 33.00 31.47 18.47
C VAL A 134 34.53 31.55 18.52
N GLY A 135 35.21 31.70 17.38
CA GLY A 135 36.64 31.98 17.33
C GLY A 135 37.53 30.80 17.74
N ILE A 136 37.16 29.59 17.31
CA ILE A 136 38.02 28.39 17.33
C ILE A 136 38.36 28.01 15.89
#